data_AF-A0A840G881-F1
#
_entry.id   AF-A0A840G881-F1
#
_cell.length_a   1.000
_cell.length_b   1.000
_cell.length_c   1.000
_cell.angle_alpha   90.00
_cell.angle_beta   90.00
_cell.angle_gamma   90.00
#
_symmetry.space_group_name_H-M   'P 1'
#
loop_
_entity.id
_entity.type
_entity.pdbx_description
1 polymer ?
#
loop_
_entity_poly.entity_id
_entity_poly.type
_entity_poly.pdbx_seq_one_letter_code
_entity_poly.pdbx_strand_id
1 'polypeptide(L)'
;MSFAPPRPSTNAQPAVQAALRRILSILVRGRRSWLGLLLLFAVGSPATATEESLGRLFFTPERRQALDRQRALHQEDRAQASEDATLTINGVVTRSSGKRTAWINGVPQNENDIDSGVAVTPRAHDPASVVVRPGESPATRARVGETINRSTGETHSLLDDGRIVVHRRGGDERR
;
A
#
# COMPACT_ATOMS: atom_id res chain seq x y z
N MET A 1 25.14 55.06 -26.50
CA MET A 1 23.88 54.46 -25.98
C MET A 1 24.20 53.02 -25.60
N SER A 2 24.38 52.75 -24.30
CA SER A 2 24.87 51.47 -23.78
C SER A 2 23.78 50.87 -22.89
N PHE A 3 23.16 49.78 -23.32
CA PHE A 3 22.10 49.07 -22.60
C PHE A 3 22.73 48.04 -21.67
N ALA A 4 22.59 48.25 -20.35
CA ALA A 4 22.99 47.31 -19.31
C ALA A 4 21.93 46.19 -19.18
N PRO A 5 22.32 44.93 -18.91
CA PRO A 5 21.37 43.84 -18.70
C PRO A 5 20.72 43.92 -17.31
N PRO A 6 19.45 43.47 -17.15
CA PRO A 6 18.78 43.46 -15.85
C PRO A 6 19.36 42.39 -14.93
N ARG A 7 19.61 42.79 -13.67
CA ARG A 7 20.05 41.90 -12.59
C ARG A 7 18.87 41.02 -12.11
N PRO A 8 19.13 39.75 -11.72
CA PRO A 8 18.10 38.90 -11.14
C PRO A 8 17.67 39.40 -9.76
N SER A 9 16.35 39.41 -9.52
CA SER A 9 15.74 39.77 -8.23
C SER A 9 16.07 38.72 -7.17
N THR A 10 16.69 39.19 -6.09
CA THR A 10 16.86 38.47 -4.83
C THR A 10 15.60 38.69 -4.00
N ASN A 11 14.88 37.62 -3.67
CA ASN A 11 13.94 37.52 -2.55
C ASN A 11 13.90 36.02 -2.21
N ALA A 12 14.82 35.57 -1.36
CA ALA A 12 14.59 35.43 0.07
C ALA A 12 13.41 34.48 0.37
N GLN A 13 13.72 33.19 0.39
CA GLN A 13 13.05 32.20 1.23
C GLN A 13 13.79 32.18 2.59
N PRO A 14 13.20 32.66 3.70
CA PRO A 14 13.84 32.54 5.01
C PRO A 14 12.91 31.86 6.02
N ALA A 15 12.33 30.70 5.69
CA ALA A 15 11.42 30.02 6.60
C ALA A 15 11.66 28.51 6.78
N VAL A 16 12.37 27.83 5.87
CA VAL A 16 12.57 26.37 5.99
C VAL A 16 13.91 26.01 6.65
N GLN A 17 14.85 26.96 6.80
CA GLN A 17 16.14 26.71 7.46
C GLN A 17 16.16 26.99 8.97
N ALA A 18 15.07 27.52 9.55
CA ALA A 18 15.00 27.82 10.98
C ALA A 18 14.78 26.59 11.89
N ALA A 19 14.49 25.42 11.32
CA ALA A 19 14.23 24.20 12.10
C ALA A 19 15.47 23.33 12.36
N LEU A 20 16.64 23.66 11.79
CA LEU A 20 17.86 22.83 11.91
C LEU A 20 19.00 23.44 12.77
N ARG A 21 18.72 24.48 13.57
CA ARG A 21 19.68 25.07 14.53
C ARG A 21 19.14 25.12 15.96
N ARG A 22 18.58 24.02 16.44
CA ARG A 22 18.37 23.74 17.87
C ARG A 22 19.24 22.57 18.36
N ILE A 23 20.44 22.47 17.80
CA ILE A 23 21.54 21.70 18.37
C ILE A 23 22.53 22.74 18.92
N LEU A 24 23.03 22.47 20.14
CA LEU A 24 24.26 23.03 20.71
C LEU A 24 24.17 24.36 21.48
N SER A 25 23.62 24.37 22.71
CA SER A 25 24.08 25.29 23.78
C SER A 25 23.44 25.02 25.16
N ILE A 26 23.79 23.91 25.83
CA ILE A 26 23.77 23.90 27.30
C ILE A 26 25.10 23.33 27.76
N LEU A 27 26.08 24.23 27.81
CA LEU A 27 27.43 24.03 28.25
C LEU A 27 27.46 23.97 29.78
N VAL A 28 27.94 22.84 30.31
CA VAL A 28 28.88 22.74 31.44
C VAL A 28 28.64 23.73 32.61
N ARG A 29 27.85 23.30 33.61
CA ARG A 29 27.84 23.89 34.95
C ARG A 29 27.62 22.76 35.97
N GLY A 30 28.63 22.43 36.78
CA GLY A 30 28.48 21.50 37.92
C GLY A 30 29.42 20.30 37.92
N ARG A 31 30.74 20.52 37.80
CA ARG A 31 31.74 19.51 38.21
C ARG A 31 31.73 19.42 39.73
N ARG A 32 31.71 18.17 40.23
CA ARG A 32 31.85 17.69 41.62
C ARG A 32 30.52 17.28 42.25
N SER A 33 30.45 16.01 42.66
CA SER A 33 29.34 15.32 43.36
C SER A 33 28.38 14.44 42.53
N TRP A 34 28.78 13.95 41.34
CA TRP A 34 28.02 12.92 40.60
C TRP A 34 28.84 11.65 40.29
N LEU A 35 30.00 11.47 40.93
CA LEU A 35 30.86 10.29 40.71
C LEU A 35 30.55 9.12 41.66
N GLY A 36 29.83 9.34 42.76
CA GLY A 36 29.46 8.29 43.71
C GLY A 36 28.15 7.54 43.37
N LEU A 37 27.26 8.16 42.59
CA LEU A 37 25.96 7.56 42.23
C LEU A 37 26.01 6.75 40.92
N LEU A 38 27.11 6.86 40.16
CA LEU A 38 27.32 6.18 38.88
C LEU A 38 27.92 4.77 39.02
N LEU A 39 28.41 4.39 40.21
CA LEU A 39 29.03 3.07 40.43
C LEU A 39 28.06 2.01 40.99
N LEU A 40 26.81 2.37 41.30
CA LEU A 40 25.77 1.46 41.80
C LEU A 40 24.68 1.17 40.75
N PHE A 41 25.04 1.20 39.47
CA PHE A 41 24.17 0.81 38.35
C PHE A 41 24.84 -0.21 37.42
N ALA A 42 25.96 -0.81 37.85
CA ALA A 42 26.77 -1.70 37.01
C ALA A 42 26.50 -3.20 37.22
N VAL A 43 25.52 -3.59 38.04
CA VAL A 43 25.18 -5.00 38.28
C VAL A 43 23.66 -5.15 38.25
N GLY A 44 23.12 -5.48 37.08
CA GLY A 44 21.68 -5.65 36.89
C GLY A 44 21.31 -6.13 35.50
N SER A 45 21.57 -7.42 35.25
CA SER A 45 21.01 -8.29 34.20
C SER A 45 21.22 -7.89 32.72
N PRO A 46 21.79 -8.78 31.88
CA PRO A 46 21.46 -8.76 30.46
C PRO A 46 19.99 -9.15 30.38
N ALA A 47 19.10 -8.17 30.27
CA ALA A 47 17.76 -8.44 29.81
C ALA A 47 17.91 -9.03 28.40
N THR A 48 17.79 -10.35 28.32
CA THR A 48 17.54 -11.07 27.08
C THR A 48 16.51 -10.28 26.32
N ALA A 49 16.86 -9.80 25.13
CA ALA A 49 15.92 -9.20 24.22
C ALA A 49 14.80 -10.22 24.01
N THR A 50 13.68 -10.03 24.70
CA THR A 50 12.49 -10.83 24.49
C THR A 50 12.01 -10.45 23.10
N GLU A 51 12.34 -11.30 22.14
CA GLU A 51 11.73 -11.39 20.84
C GLU A 51 10.21 -11.45 21.02
N GLU A 52 9.55 -10.30 21.04
CA GLU A 52 8.21 -10.17 20.47
C GLU A 52 8.35 -10.37 18.94
N SER A 53 8.70 -11.58 18.51
CA SER A 53 8.94 -11.98 17.12
C SER A 53 7.64 -12.31 16.40
N LEU A 54 6.62 -11.45 16.55
CA LEU A 54 5.49 -11.37 15.63
C LEU A 54 5.51 -10.00 14.95
N GLY A 55 6.61 -9.72 14.25
CA GLY A 55 6.77 -8.47 13.49
C GLY A 55 7.74 -8.51 12.31
N ARG A 56 8.47 -9.62 12.08
CA ARG A 56 9.41 -9.74 10.95
C ARG A 56 9.80 -11.21 10.69
N LEU A 57 9.20 -11.83 9.66
CA LEU A 57 9.27 -13.28 9.40
C LEU A 57 10.62 -13.82 8.85
N PHE A 58 11.70 -13.01 8.87
CA PHE A 58 13.00 -13.40 8.31
C PHE A 58 14.12 -13.10 9.28
N PHE A 59 14.70 -14.17 9.83
CA PHE A 59 15.73 -14.12 10.87
C PHE A 59 17.14 -13.78 10.35
N THR A 60 17.39 -13.82 9.03
CA THR A 60 18.70 -13.47 8.41
C THR A 60 18.59 -12.20 7.53
N PRO A 61 19.55 -11.26 7.59
CA PRO A 61 19.56 -10.05 6.76
C PRO A 61 19.62 -10.33 5.25
N GLU A 62 20.30 -11.39 4.82
CA GLU A 62 20.47 -11.76 3.41
C GLU A 62 19.12 -12.18 2.78
N ARG A 63 18.32 -12.98 3.50
CA ARG A 63 16.98 -13.40 3.05
C ARG A 63 16.01 -12.21 2.90
N ARG A 64 16.20 -11.14 3.69
CA ARG A 64 15.43 -9.90 3.53
C ARG A 64 15.81 -9.15 2.25
N GLN A 65 17.09 -8.96 2.01
CA GLN A 65 17.57 -8.29 0.79
C GLN A 65 17.17 -9.03 -0.49
N ALA A 66 17.10 -10.37 -0.45
CA ALA A 66 16.59 -11.16 -1.58
C ALA A 66 15.10 -10.87 -1.86
N LEU A 67 14.26 -10.83 -0.81
CA LEU A 67 12.84 -10.58 -0.96
C LEU A 67 12.54 -9.12 -1.33
N ASP A 68 13.28 -8.16 -0.78
CA ASP A 68 13.13 -6.74 -1.12
C ASP A 68 13.51 -6.48 -2.58
N ARG A 69 14.56 -7.13 -3.10
CA ARG A 69 14.88 -7.12 -4.54
C ARG A 69 13.76 -7.73 -5.37
N GLN A 70 13.20 -8.87 -4.94
CA GLN A 70 12.08 -9.49 -5.63
C GLN A 70 10.85 -8.57 -5.67
N ARG A 71 10.55 -7.85 -4.58
CA ARG A 71 9.46 -6.86 -4.55
C ARG A 71 9.69 -5.71 -5.53
N ALA A 72 10.92 -5.21 -5.64
CA ALA A 72 11.24 -4.14 -6.58
C ALA A 72 10.97 -4.57 -8.03
N LEU A 73 11.42 -5.76 -8.43
CA LEU A 73 11.16 -6.32 -9.76
C LEU A 73 9.66 -6.54 -10.01
N HIS A 74 8.94 -7.12 -9.04
CA HIS A 74 7.50 -7.32 -9.18
C HIS A 74 6.72 -5.99 -9.26
N GLN A 75 7.26 -4.89 -8.75
CA GLN A 75 6.62 -3.57 -8.84
C GLN A 75 6.72 -3.01 -10.26
N GLU A 76 7.80 -3.27 -10.97
CA GLU A 76 7.98 -2.91 -12.39
C GLU A 76 7.02 -3.74 -13.27
N ASP A 77 6.92 -5.06 -13.05
CA ASP A 77 5.99 -5.93 -13.77
C ASP A 77 4.51 -5.51 -13.55
N ARG A 78 4.17 -5.07 -12.34
CA ARG A 78 2.82 -4.56 -12.01
C ARG A 78 2.48 -3.29 -12.77
N ALA A 79 3.44 -2.38 -12.94
CA ALA A 79 3.23 -1.15 -13.71
C ALA A 79 2.91 -1.48 -15.17
N GLN A 80 3.60 -2.47 -15.74
CA GLN A 80 3.36 -2.91 -17.12
C GLN A 80 2.00 -3.61 -17.30
N ALA A 81 1.61 -4.50 -16.37
CA ALA A 81 0.31 -5.19 -16.44
C ALA A 81 -0.90 -4.25 -16.24
N SER A 82 -0.69 -3.06 -15.66
CA SER A 82 -1.74 -2.03 -15.55
C SER A 82 -2.08 -1.41 -16.91
N GLU A 83 -1.20 -1.50 -17.91
CA GLU A 83 -1.43 -0.99 -19.27
C GLU A 83 -2.23 -1.95 -20.16
N ASP A 84 -2.47 -3.19 -19.71
CA ASP A 84 -3.23 -4.16 -20.48
C ASP A 84 -4.65 -3.65 -20.75
N ALA A 85 -5.10 -3.83 -22.00
CA ALA A 85 -6.40 -3.34 -22.47
C ALA A 85 -7.60 -4.02 -21.78
N THR A 86 -7.36 -5.02 -20.94
CA THR A 86 -8.36 -5.90 -20.37
C THR A 86 -8.21 -6.01 -18.85
N LEU A 87 -9.32 -5.88 -18.11
CA LEU A 87 -9.37 -5.86 -16.66
C LEU A 87 -10.26 -6.98 -16.13
N THR A 88 -9.66 -8.03 -15.60
CA THR A 88 -10.36 -9.13 -14.93
C THR A 88 -10.51 -8.82 -13.44
N ILE A 89 -11.75 -8.80 -12.94
CA ILE A 89 -12.04 -8.57 -11.52
C ILE A 89 -11.98 -9.92 -10.82
N ASN A 90 -10.86 -10.25 -10.19
CA ASN A 90 -10.71 -11.53 -9.50
C ASN A 90 -11.52 -11.58 -8.20
N GLY A 91 -11.63 -10.46 -7.50
CA GLY A 91 -12.31 -10.41 -6.21
C GLY A 91 -12.26 -9.04 -5.55
N VAL A 92 -13.12 -8.84 -4.56
CA VAL A 92 -13.12 -7.64 -3.73
C VAL A 92 -13.30 -8.04 -2.27
N VAL A 93 -12.44 -7.49 -1.41
CA VAL A 93 -12.53 -7.66 0.04
C VAL A 93 -12.81 -6.30 0.65
N THR A 94 -13.91 -6.23 1.41
CA THR A 94 -14.26 -5.05 2.22
C THR A 94 -14.08 -5.42 3.68
N ARG A 95 -13.21 -4.70 4.40
CA ARG A 95 -13.00 -4.93 5.83
C ARG A 95 -14.08 -4.21 6.65
N SER A 96 -14.28 -4.64 7.90
CA SER A 96 -15.28 -4.06 8.81
C SER A 96 -15.17 -2.55 9.00
N SER A 97 -13.97 -1.98 8.91
CA SER A 97 -13.80 -0.52 8.98
C SER A 97 -14.08 0.22 7.66
N GLY A 98 -14.58 -0.46 6.64
CA GLY A 98 -14.94 0.11 5.34
C GLY A 98 -13.81 0.21 4.31
N LYS A 99 -12.55 -0.08 4.66
CA LYS A 99 -11.47 -0.11 3.65
C LYS A 99 -11.65 -1.27 2.69
N ARG A 100 -11.24 -1.05 1.43
CA ARG A 100 -11.44 -1.99 0.34
C ARG A 100 -10.14 -2.29 -0.40
N THR A 101 -10.02 -3.56 -0.78
CA THR A 101 -8.99 -4.04 -1.69
C THR A 101 -9.67 -4.87 -2.77
N ALA A 102 -9.50 -4.48 -4.03
CA ALA A 102 -9.96 -5.24 -5.19
C ALA A 102 -8.76 -5.89 -5.87
N TRP A 103 -8.89 -7.11 -6.35
CA TRP A 103 -7.86 -7.77 -7.15
C TRP A 103 -8.26 -7.66 -8.61
N ILE A 104 -7.40 -7.00 -9.40
CA ILE A 104 -7.59 -6.81 -10.83
C ILE A 104 -6.38 -7.41 -11.53
N ASN A 105 -6.59 -8.32 -12.47
CA ASN A 105 -5.51 -9.07 -13.15
C ASN A 105 -4.53 -9.71 -12.13
N GLY A 106 -5.04 -10.17 -10.98
CA GLY A 106 -4.25 -10.73 -9.89
C GLY A 106 -3.52 -9.70 -9.01
N VAL A 107 -3.56 -8.42 -9.37
CA VAL A 107 -2.89 -7.33 -8.67
C VAL A 107 -3.84 -6.71 -7.63
N PRO A 108 -3.45 -6.63 -6.34
CA PRO A 108 -4.28 -5.96 -5.33
C PRO A 108 -4.23 -4.45 -5.53
N GLN A 109 -5.40 -3.86 -5.65
CA GLN A 109 -5.69 -2.43 -5.76
C GLN A 109 -6.42 -1.96 -4.51
N ASN A 110 -5.81 -1.04 -3.78
CA ASN A 110 -6.43 -0.42 -2.62
C ASN A 110 -7.19 0.83 -3.03
N GLU A 111 -8.22 1.20 -2.29
CA GLU A 111 -9.01 2.40 -2.59
C GLU A 111 -8.21 3.72 -2.67
N ASN A 112 -7.06 3.79 -2.00
CA ASN A 112 -6.19 4.97 -2.01
C ASN A 112 -5.07 4.89 -3.06
N ASP A 113 -5.02 3.82 -3.85
CA ASP A 113 -3.93 3.56 -4.81
C ASP A 113 -4.22 4.26 -6.14
N ILE A 114 -3.86 5.55 -6.21
CA ILE A 114 -4.13 6.43 -7.35
C ILE A 114 -3.35 5.97 -8.59
N ASP A 115 -2.18 5.37 -8.39
CA ASP A 115 -1.26 4.93 -9.46
C ASP A 115 -1.84 3.82 -10.33
N SER A 116 -2.79 3.04 -9.78
CA SER A 116 -3.47 1.99 -10.51
C SER A 116 -4.38 2.52 -11.63
N GLY A 117 -4.81 3.79 -11.51
CA GLY A 117 -5.79 4.38 -12.41
C GLY A 117 -7.15 3.68 -12.41
N VAL A 118 -7.40 2.66 -11.58
CA VAL A 118 -8.65 1.88 -11.63
C VAL A 118 -9.32 1.85 -10.25
N ALA A 119 -10.45 2.54 -10.13
CA ALA A 119 -11.26 2.50 -8.92
C ALA A 119 -12.33 1.40 -9.03
N VAL A 120 -12.41 0.53 -8.01
CA VAL A 120 -13.42 -0.53 -7.93
C VAL A 120 -14.29 -0.32 -6.70
N THR A 121 -15.57 -0.06 -6.91
CA THR A 121 -16.54 0.15 -5.83
C THR A 121 -17.55 -1.00 -5.80
N PRO A 122 -17.52 -1.88 -4.78
CA PRO A 122 -18.54 -2.90 -4.59
C PRO A 122 -19.87 -2.26 -4.16
N ARG A 123 -20.98 -2.87 -4.56
CA ARG A 123 -22.31 -2.41 -4.16
C ARG A 123 -22.69 -2.99 -2.80
N ALA A 124 -23.21 -2.15 -1.90
CA ALA A 124 -23.57 -2.55 -0.55
C ALA A 124 -24.59 -3.70 -0.49
N HIS A 125 -25.55 -3.72 -1.42
CA HIS A 125 -26.61 -4.73 -1.48
C HIS A 125 -26.30 -5.92 -2.41
N ASP A 126 -25.21 -5.84 -3.20
CA ASP A 126 -24.74 -6.91 -4.08
C ASP A 126 -23.20 -6.83 -4.19
N PRO A 127 -22.46 -7.43 -3.24
CA PRO A 127 -21.00 -7.34 -3.22
C PRO A 127 -20.33 -8.04 -4.41
N ALA A 128 -21.07 -8.92 -5.12
CA ALA A 128 -20.59 -9.53 -6.34
C ALA A 128 -20.68 -8.59 -7.55
N SER A 129 -21.42 -7.47 -7.44
CA SER A 129 -21.46 -6.42 -8.46
C SER A 129 -20.56 -5.26 -8.06
N VAL A 130 -19.66 -4.90 -8.96
CA VAL A 130 -18.70 -3.80 -8.80
C VAL A 130 -18.89 -2.76 -9.89
N VAL A 131 -18.60 -1.51 -9.56
CA VAL A 131 -18.43 -0.44 -10.53
C VAL A 131 -16.94 -0.19 -10.69
N VAL A 132 -16.43 -0.41 -11.89
CA VAL A 132 -15.03 -0.20 -12.25
C VAL A 132 -14.93 1.11 -13.03
N ARG A 133 -14.04 2.00 -12.60
CA ARG A 133 -13.72 3.24 -13.30
C ARG A 133 -12.24 3.22 -13.71
N PRO A 134 -11.93 2.87 -14.97
CA PRO A 134 -10.56 2.89 -15.49
C PRO A 134 -10.18 4.29 -15.98
N GLY A 135 -9.49 5.05 -15.15
CA GLY A 135 -8.89 6.33 -15.48
C GLY A 135 -9.93 7.32 -15.98
N GLU A 136 -9.76 7.76 -17.23
CA GLU A 136 -10.65 8.69 -17.93
C GLU A 136 -11.86 8.00 -18.60
N SER A 137 -11.91 6.67 -18.59
CA SER A 137 -13.01 5.91 -19.17
C SER A 137 -14.26 5.95 -18.30
N PRO A 138 -15.46 5.88 -18.90
CA PRO A 138 -16.71 5.87 -18.15
C PRO A 138 -16.78 4.70 -17.17
N ALA A 139 -17.43 4.93 -16.04
CA ALA A 139 -17.64 3.91 -15.03
C ALA A 139 -18.50 2.78 -15.59
N THR A 140 -17.94 1.58 -15.61
CA THR A 140 -18.57 0.37 -16.16
C THR A 140 -18.96 -0.56 -15.02
N ARG A 141 -20.15 -1.17 -15.12
CA ARG A 141 -20.60 -2.17 -14.14
C ARG A 141 -20.11 -3.53 -14.59
N ALA A 142 -19.54 -4.29 -13.67
CA ALA A 142 -19.16 -5.68 -13.88
C ALA A 142 -19.48 -6.53 -12.64
N ARG A 143 -19.40 -7.84 -12.80
CA ARG A 143 -19.39 -8.79 -11.69
C ARG A 143 -17.97 -9.23 -11.36
N VAL A 144 -17.79 -9.69 -10.14
CA VAL A 144 -16.59 -10.44 -9.75
C VAL A 144 -16.51 -11.71 -10.60
N GLY A 145 -15.35 -11.95 -11.20
CA GLY A 145 -15.10 -13.01 -12.17
C GLY A 145 -15.28 -12.59 -13.63
N GLU A 146 -15.83 -11.40 -13.90
CA GLU A 146 -15.91 -10.86 -15.25
C GLU A 146 -14.62 -10.13 -15.65
N THR A 147 -14.46 -10.01 -16.96
CA THR A 147 -13.36 -9.34 -17.64
C THR A 147 -13.89 -8.19 -18.46
N ILE A 148 -13.33 -6.99 -18.27
CA ILE A 148 -13.76 -5.76 -18.92
C ILE A 148 -12.73 -5.35 -19.97
N ASN A 149 -13.16 -5.06 -21.19
CA ASN A 149 -12.32 -4.34 -22.14
C ASN A 149 -12.30 -2.85 -21.77
N ARG A 150 -11.13 -2.32 -21.43
CA ARG A 150 -10.95 -0.92 -20.99
C ARG A 150 -11.36 0.09 -22.07
N SER A 151 -11.19 -0.26 -23.35
CA SER A 151 -11.48 0.65 -24.48
C SER A 151 -12.95 0.69 -24.88
N THR A 152 -13.66 -0.44 -24.82
CA THR A 152 -15.06 -0.54 -25.24
C THR A 152 -16.04 -0.53 -24.07
N GLY A 153 -15.58 -0.88 -22.87
CA GLY A 153 -16.43 -1.10 -21.70
C GLY A 153 -17.21 -2.42 -21.74
N GLU A 154 -16.95 -3.30 -22.71
CA GLU A 154 -17.61 -4.59 -22.82
C GLU A 154 -17.16 -5.54 -21.70
N THR A 155 -18.12 -6.28 -21.15
CA THR A 155 -17.92 -7.24 -20.05
C THR A 155 -18.11 -8.66 -20.55
N HIS A 156 -17.14 -9.54 -20.31
CA HIS A 156 -17.21 -10.97 -20.59
C HIS A 156 -17.11 -11.80 -19.31
N SER A 157 -17.91 -12.87 -19.23
CA SER A 157 -17.85 -13.85 -18.14
C SER A 157 -16.74 -14.87 -18.39
N LEU A 158 -16.01 -15.29 -17.35
CA LEU A 158 -15.00 -16.36 -17.48
C LEU A 158 -15.60 -17.71 -17.93
N LEU A 159 -16.90 -17.90 -17.71
CA LEU A 159 -17.60 -19.14 -18.05
C LEU A 159 -18.22 -19.11 -19.44
N ASP A 160 -18.23 -17.97 -20.15
CA ASP A 160 -18.96 -17.76 -21.40
C ASP A 160 -20.40 -18.33 -21.35
N ASP A 161 -20.67 -19.45 -22.03
CA ASP A 161 -21.95 -20.17 -22.07
C ASP A 161 -22.05 -21.32 -21.04
N GLY A 162 -20.96 -21.64 -20.37
CA GLY A 162 -20.85 -22.64 -19.33
C GLY A 162 -21.63 -22.29 -18.05
N ARG A 163 -22.15 -23.31 -17.37
CA ARG A 163 -22.90 -23.17 -16.11
C ARG A 163 -22.38 -24.11 -15.04
N ILE A 164 -22.22 -23.59 -13.82
CA ILE A 164 -21.96 -24.39 -12.62
C ILE A 164 -23.31 -24.68 -11.93
N VAL A 165 -23.65 -25.96 -11.76
CA VAL A 165 -24.85 -26.39 -11.02
C VAL A 165 -24.45 -26.98 -9.68
N VAL A 166 -24.84 -26.32 -8.59
CA VAL A 166 -24.55 -26.79 -7.23
C VAL A 166 -25.64 -27.76 -6.77
N HIS A 167 -25.30 -29.04 -6.65
CA HIS A 167 -26.19 -30.05 -6.07
C HIS A 167 -25.99 -30.06 -4.55
N ARG A 168 -26.90 -29.43 -3.80
CA ARG A 168 -26.90 -29.56 -2.34
C ARG A 168 -27.33 -30.98 -2.00
N ARG A 169 -26.43 -31.79 -1.45
CA ARG A 169 -26.77 -33.13 -0.94
C ARG A 169 -27.90 -32.98 0.08
N GLY A 170 -29.04 -33.60 -0.21
CA GLY A 170 -30.26 -33.47 0.59
C GLY A 170 -30.00 -33.91 2.03
N GLY A 171 -30.32 -33.03 2.98
CA GLY A 171 -30.49 -33.41 4.37
C GLY A 171 -31.77 -34.22 4.48
N ASP A 172 -31.64 -35.53 4.30
CA ASP A 172 -32.68 -36.49 4.65
C ASP A 172 -32.10 -37.41 5.72
N GLU A 173 -32.29 -37.02 6.99
CA GLU A 173 -32.20 -37.95 8.12
C GLU A 173 -33.14 -37.46 9.23
N ARG A 174 -34.41 -37.82 9.00
CA ARG A 174 -35.43 -38.35 9.92
C ARG A 174 -35.61 -37.73 11.33
N ARG A 175 -36.89 -37.43 11.57
CA ARG A 175 -37.62 -37.51 12.84
C ARG A 175 -37.14 -38.62 13.78
#